data_AF-A0A834MIW4-F1
#
_entry.id   AF-A0A834MIW4-F1
#
_cell.length_a   1.000
_cell.length_b   1.000
_cell.length_c   1.000
_cell.angle_alpha   90.00
_cell.angle_beta   90.00
_cell.angle_gamma   90.00
#
_symmetry.space_group_name_H-M   'P 1'
#
loop_
_entity.id
_entity.type
_entity.pdbx_description
1 polymer ?
#
loop_
_entity_poly.entity_id
_entity_poly.type
_entity_poly.pdbx_seq_one_letter_code
_entity_poly.pdbx_strand_id
1 'polypeptide(L)'
;MGHPPYSPNLAPNDFFLFPSVKNKLRGQGFSSPEEAIEAFKNHVLKILHSEWNKCFENWFKRIQKCIDHHGEYFEKNKNIFEA
;
A
#
# COMPACT_ATOMS: atom_id res chain seq x y z
N MET A 1 -21.19 4.53 -3.59
CA MET A 1 -19.95 5.09 -4.16
C MET A 1 -19.14 3.95 -4.73
N GLY A 2 -18.81 4.00 -6.03
CA GLY A 2 -17.98 2.99 -6.68
C GLY A 2 -16.49 3.31 -6.53
N HIS A 3 -15.64 2.30 -6.68
CA HIS A 3 -14.20 2.51 -6.82
C HIS A 3 -13.90 2.93 -8.28
N PRO A 4 -13.31 4.10 -8.53
CA PRO A 4 -12.98 4.53 -9.89
C PRO A 4 -11.94 3.58 -10.52
N PRO A 5 -12.03 3.28 -11.84
CA PRO A 5 -11.01 2.53 -12.56
C PRO A 5 -9.62 3.16 -12.39
N TYR A 6 -8.58 2.32 -12.43
CA TYR A 6 -7.18 2.75 -12.41
C TYR A 6 -6.81 3.69 -11.24
N SER A 7 -7.42 3.53 -10.05
CA SER A 7 -7.16 4.43 -8.92
C SER A 7 -6.44 3.73 -7.74
N PRO A 8 -5.24 3.17 -7.94
CA PRO A 8 -4.49 2.49 -6.87
C PRO A 8 -4.10 3.45 -5.74
N ASN A 9 -3.94 4.74 -6.04
CA ASN A 9 -3.74 5.82 -5.06
C ASN A 9 -4.91 5.97 -4.05
N LEU A 10 -6.07 5.39 -4.35
CA LEU A 10 -7.27 5.36 -3.50
C LEU A 10 -7.58 3.98 -2.91
N ALA A 11 -6.81 2.95 -3.24
CA ALA A 11 -7.01 1.59 -2.73
C ALA A 11 -6.05 1.31 -1.56
N PRO A 12 -6.55 1.06 -0.33
CA PRO A 12 -5.71 0.80 0.85
C PRO A 12 -4.68 -0.33 0.66
N ASN A 13 -5.03 -1.34 -0.13
CA ASN A 13 -4.10 -2.44 -0.43
C ASN A 13 -2.88 -1.94 -1.22
N ASP A 14 -3.10 -1.06 -2.20
CA ASP A 14 -2.05 -0.58 -3.11
C ASP A 14 -1.18 0.52 -2.49
N PHE A 15 -1.78 1.47 -1.76
CA PHE A 15 -0.99 2.58 -1.18
C PHE A 15 -0.43 2.29 0.21
N PHE A 16 -0.90 1.25 0.91
CA PHE A 16 -0.49 0.93 2.29
C PHE A 16 -0.02 -0.51 2.48
N LEU A 17 -0.90 -1.51 2.25
CA LEU A 17 -0.60 -2.89 2.63
C LEU A 17 0.56 -3.48 1.83
N PHE A 18 0.49 -3.47 0.51
CA PHE A 18 1.53 -4.05 -0.34
C PHE A 18 2.86 -3.34 -0.20
N PRO A 19 2.95 -1.99 -0.17
CA PRO A 19 4.20 -1.31 0.14
C PRO A 19 4.79 -1.70 1.49
N SER A 20 3.97 -1.82 2.54
CA SER A 20 4.43 -2.23 3.88
C SER A 20 5.04 -3.63 3.86
N VAL A 21 4.33 -4.60 3.27
CA VAL A 21 4.81 -5.98 3.19
C VAL A 21 6.04 -6.08 2.28
N LYS A 22 6.01 -5.45 1.10
CA LYS A 22 7.12 -5.46 0.15
C LYS A 22 8.39 -4.88 0.73
N ASN A 23 8.29 -3.79 1.50
CA ASN A 23 9.44 -3.20 2.19
C ASN A 23 10.02 -4.14 3.25
N LYS A 24 9.17 -4.89 3.97
CA LYS A 24 9.64 -5.83 4.97
C LYS A 24 10.31 -7.07 4.36
N LEU A 25 9.74 -7.59 3.28
CA LEU A 25 10.22 -8.79 2.60
C LEU A 25 11.34 -8.50 1.58
N ARG A 26 11.70 -7.22 1.37
CA ARG A 26 12.72 -6.82 0.41
C ARG A 26 14.05 -7.53 0.72
N GLY A 27 14.62 -8.17 -0.30
CA GLY A 27 15.92 -8.85 -0.21
C GLY A 27 15.87 -10.23 0.43
N GLN A 28 14.70 -10.72 0.87
CA GLN A 28 14.55 -12.08 1.37
C GLN A 28 14.37 -13.05 0.18
N GLY A 29 15.14 -14.13 0.19
CA GLY A 29 14.92 -15.27 -0.70
C GLY A 29 14.04 -16.31 0.00
N PHE A 30 13.13 -16.92 -0.76
CA PHE A 30 12.27 -18.00 -0.27
C PHE A 30 12.54 -19.26 -1.09
N SER A 31 12.61 -20.40 -0.42
CA SER A 31 12.90 -21.70 -1.04
C SER A 31 11.64 -22.28 -1.70
N SER A 32 10.46 -21.83 -1.29
CA SER A 32 9.18 -22.25 -1.89
C SER A 32 8.11 -21.14 -1.85
N PRO A 33 7.05 -21.25 -2.67
CA PRO A 33 5.90 -20.35 -2.61
C PRO A 33 5.20 -20.35 -1.25
N GLU A 34 5.14 -21.50 -0.57
CA GLU A 34 4.50 -21.65 0.74
C GLU A 34 5.23 -20.83 1.80
N GLU A 35 6.56 -20.85 1.79
CA GLU A 35 7.39 -20.04 2.67
C GLU A 35 7.16 -18.53 2.44
N ALA A 36 7.06 -18.11 1.17
CA ALA A 36 6.75 -16.72 0.83
C ALA A 36 5.34 -16.30 1.30
N ILE A 37 4.35 -17.18 1.16
CA ILE A 37 2.97 -16.95 1.64
C ILE A 37 2.94 -16.84 3.17
N GLU A 38 3.67 -17.70 3.87
CA GLU A 38 3.77 -17.66 5.32
C GLU A 38 4.44 -16.36 5.81
N ALA A 39 5.55 -15.95 5.19
CA ALA A 39 6.22 -14.69 5.48
C ALA A 39 5.29 -13.48 5.27
N PHE A 40 4.52 -13.48 4.18
CA PHE A 40 3.49 -12.46 3.91
C PHE A 40 2.44 -12.44 5.03
N LYS A 41 1.80 -13.57 5.34
CA LYS A 41 0.77 -13.69 6.38
C LYS A 41 1.29 -13.21 7.74
N ASN A 42 2.49 -13.65 8.11
CA ASN A 42 3.12 -13.27 9.36
C ASN A 42 3.35 -11.76 9.46
N HIS A 43 3.69 -11.09 8.37
CA HIS A 43 3.81 -9.63 8.38
C HIS A 43 2.46 -8.95 8.51
N VAL A 44 1.45 -9.37 7.73
CA VAL A 44 0.09 -8.80 7.79
C VAL A 44 -0.49 -8.90 9.21
N LEU A 45 -0.34 -10.05 9.86
CA LEU A 45 -0.83 -10.28 11.24
C LEU A 45 -0.10 -9.44 12.29
N LYS A 46 1.11 -8.97 12.01
CA LYS A 46 1.90 -8.11 12.91
C LYS A 46 1.63 -6.62 12.71
N ILE A 47 0.84 -6.23 11.71
CA ILE A 47 0.45 -4.84 11.52
C ILE A 47 -0.43 -4.41 12.70
N LEU A 48 0.03 -3.37 13.42
CA LEU A 48 -0.69 -2.85 14.58
C LEU A 48 -2.04 -2.25 14.17
N HIS A 49 -3.05 -2.37 15.03
CA HIS A 49 -4.34 -1.73 14.82
C HIS A 49 -4.20 -0.21 14.59
N SER A 50 -3.27 0.46 15.28
CA SER A 50 -3.01 1.89 15.09
C SER A 50 -2.56 2.23 13.66
N GLU A 51 -1.80 1.35 13.00
CA GLU A 51 -1.36 1.55 11.62
C GLU A 51 -2.53 1.40 10.64
N TRP A 52 -3.46 0.48 10.90
CA TRP A 52 -4.71 0.38 10.15
C TRP A 52 -5.57 1.64 10.30
N ASN A 53 -5.72 2.16 11.53
CA ASN A 53 -6.45 3.41 11.76
C ASN A 53 -5.84 4.57 10.98
N LYS A 54 -4.52 4.70 11.03
CA LYS A 54 -3.76 5.69 10.26
C LYS A 54 -3.94 5.52 8.75
N CYS A 55 -4.03 4.28 8.26
CA CYS A 55 -4.35 4.00 6.85
C CYS A 55 -5.72 4.56 6.48
N PHE A 56 -6.76 4.34 7.30
CA PHE A 56 -8.10 4.89 7.06
C PHE A 56 -8.13 6.42 7.11
N GLU A 57 -7.45 7.04 8.08
CA GLU A 57 -7.32 8.50 8.13
C GLU A 57 -6.63 9.06 6.86
N ASN A 58 -5.58 8.38 6.41
CA ASN A 58 -4.88 8.76 5.18
C ASN A 58 -5.74 8.53 3.93
N TRP A 59 -6.64 7.55 3.95
CA TRP A 59 -7.56 7.30 2.85
C TRP A 59 -8.48 8.50 2.60
N PHE A 60 -9.05 9.10 3.64
CA PHE A 60 -9.85 10.32 3.51
C PHE A 60 -9.04 11.49 2.95
N LYS A 61 -7.79 11.66 3.40
CA LYS A 61 -6.88 12.70 2.87
C LYS A 61 -6.56 12.47 1.39
N ARG A 62 -6.41 11.22 0.97
CA ARG A 62 -6.16 10.84 -0.44
C ARG A 62 -7.37 11.09 -1.33
N ILE A 63 -8.57 10.78 -0.84
CA ILE A 63 -9.83 11.11 -1.54
C ILE A 63 -9.92 12.63 -1.72
N GLN A 64 -9.66 13.41 -0.68
CA GLN A 64 -9.68 14.87 -0.78
C GLN A 64 -8.66 15.37 -1.82
N LYS A 65 -7.43 14.86 -1.80
CA LYS A 65 -6.43 15.20 -2.83
C LYS A 65 -6.89 14.87 -4.23
N CYS A 66 -7.56 13.74 -4.44
CA CYS A 66 -8.12 13.37 -5.75
C CYS A 66 -9.12 14.43 -6.23
N ILE A 67 -10.00 14.91 -5.33
CA ILE A 67 -10.96 15.99 -5.63
C ILE A 67 -10.22 17.28 -5.97
N ASP A 68 -9.22 17.65 -5.17
CA ASP A 68 -8.43 18.88 -5.37
C ASP A 68 -7.64 18.87 -6.68
N HIS A 69 -7.28 17.68 -7.18
CA HIS A 69 -6.58 17.47 -8.46
C HIS A 69 -7.54 17.13 -9.60
N HIS A 70 -8.85 17.34 -9.43
CA HIS A 70 -9.86 17.08 -10.46
C HIS A 70 -9.83 15.66 -11.04
N GLY A 71 -9.49 14.66 -10.22
CA GLY A 71 -9.39 13.26 -10.63
C GLY A 71 -8.02 12.83 -11.16
N GLU A 72 -7.07 13.76 -11.32
CA GLU A 72 -5.71 13.44 -11.75
C GLU A 72 -4.88 12.75 -10.64
N TYR A 73 -3.87 12.01 -11.05
CA TYR A 73 -2.91 11.41 -10.11
C TYR A 73 -2.11 12.49 -9.38
N PHE A 74 -1.96 12.34 -8.06
CA PHE A 74 -1.34 13.33 -7.18
C PHE A 74 -0.05 12.85 -6.48
N GLU A 75 0.40 11.62 -6.76
CA GLU A 75 1.67 11.12 -6.24
C GLU A 75 2.79 11.32 -7.27
N LYS A 76 3.84 12.05 -6.90
CA LYS A 76 5.07 12.10 -7.71
C LYS A 76 5.73 10.73 -7.65
N ASN A 77 6.12 10.19 -8.81
CA ASN A 77 6.99 9.02 -8.90
C ASN A 77 8.25 9.28 -8.04
N LYS A 78 8.31 8.70 -6.84
CA LYS A 78 9.60 8.49 -6.19
C LYS A 78 10.25 7.39 -7.01
N ASN A 79 11.25 7.75 -7.81
CA ASN A 79 12.06 6.79 -8.57
C ASN A 79 12.39 5.62 -7.66
N ILE A 80 11.92 4.43 -8.06
CA ILE A 80 12.18 3.17 -7.38
C ILE A 80 13.61 2.67 -7.70
N PHE A 81 14.45 3.57 -8.24
CA PHE A 81 15.77 3.31 -8.81
C PHE A 81 16.91 4.06 -8.13
N GLU A 82 16.69 4.73 -7.00
CA GLU A 82 17.82 5.14 -6.17
C GLU A 82 18.30 3.93 -5.37
N ALA A 83 19.43 3.39 -5.85
CA ALA A 83 20.20 2.27 -5.32
C ALA A 83 20.89 2.61 -4.00
#